data_AF-A0A7V9PIU2-F1
#
_entry.id   AF-A0A7V9PIU2-F1
#
_cell.length_a   1.000
_cell.length_b   1.000
_cell.length_c   1.000
_cell.angle_alpha   90.00
_cell.angle_beta   90.00
_cell.angle_gamma   90.00
#
_symmetry.space_group_name_H-M   'P 1'
#
loop_
_entity.id
_entity.type
_entity.pdbx_description
1 polymer ?
#
loop_
_entity_poly.entity_id
_entity_poly.type
_entity_poly.pdbx_seq_one_letter_code
_entity_poly.pdbx_strand_id
1 'polypeptide(L)'
;MHQQGKLSPRERVTQLLDPAGPWLELGLLVAYDQYDGQAPGAGVITGVGTIEGREVVVVANDATVKAGSWWPETIQKILRAQEVAMRQRIPIVYLVDSAGVNLPYQGG
;
A
#
# COMPACT_ATOMS: atom_id res chain seq x y z
N MET A 1 2.23 -16.67 -4.24
CA MET A 1 2.99 -16.25 -3.05
C MET A 1 2.83 -17.20 -1.87
N HIS A 2 1.61 -17.67 -1.55
CA HIS A 2 1.39 -18.59 -0.42
C HIS A 2 2.16 -19.90 -0.53
N GLN A 3 2.38 -20.42 -1.75
CA GLN A 3 3.25 -21.58 -1.99
C GLN A 3 4.71 -21.38 -1.51
N GLN A 4 5.14 -20.13 -1.35
CA GLN A 4 6.47 -19.77 -0.82
C GLN A 4 6.42 -19.44 0.68
N GLY A 5 5.29 -19.69 1.36
CA GLY A 5 5.07 -19.34 2.77
C GLY A 5 4.86 -17.85 3.03
N LYS A 6 4.68 -17.03 1.99
CA LYS A 6 4.44 -15.58 2.14
C LYS A 6 2.95 -15.29 2.30
N LEU A 7 2.63 -14.43 3.26
CA LEU A 7 1.32 -13.80 3.38
C LEU A 7 1.10 -12.79 2.24
N SER A 8 -0.14 -12.62 1.81
CA SER A 8 -0.57 -11.54 0.94
C SER A 8 -0.47 -10.18 1.63
N PRO A 9 -0.34 -9.09 0.86
CA PRO A 9 -0.30 -7.74 1.43
C PRO A 9 -1.50 -7.43 2.34
N ARG A 10 -2.71 -7.86 1.94
CA ARG A 10 -3.92 -7.69 2.77
C ARG A 10 -3.84 -8.49 4.06
N GLU A 11 -3.41 -9.75 4.01
CA GLU A 11 -3.21 -10.56 5.23
C GLU A 11 -2.16 -9.95 6.16
N ARG A 12 -1.06 -9.40 5.62
CA ARG A 12 -0.04 -8.72 6.42
C ARG A 12 -0.62 -7.48 7.12
N VAL A 13 -1.40 -6.66 6.40
CA VAL A 13 -2.09 -5.50 7.00
C VAL A 13 -3.04 -5.97 8.09
N THR A 14 -3.90 -6.96 7.83
CA THR A 14 -4.84 -7.49 8.82
C THR A 14 -4.15 -8.06 10.06
N GLN A 15 -3.02 -8.75 9.91
CA GLN A 15 -2.27 -9.27 11.05
C GLN A 15 -1.48 -8.21 11.82
N LEU A 16 -1.12 -7.10 11.18
CA LEU A 16 -0.40 -6.00 11.81
C LEU A 16 -1.30 -5.14 12.70
N LEU A 17 -2.56 -4.98 12.31
CA LEU A 17 -3.52 -4.13 12.98
C LEU A 17 -4.09 -4.78 14.26
N ASP A 18 -4.49 -3.95 15.21
CA ASP A 18 -5.20 -4.42 16.40
C ASP A 18 -6.49 -5.17 16.00
N PRO A 19 -6.81 -6.30 16.66
CA PRO A 19 -8.04 -7.04 16.40
C PRO A 19 -9.29 -6.16 16.57
N ALA A 20 -10.18 -6.18 15.56
CA ALA A 20 -11.38 -5.34 15.50
C ALA A 20 -11.13 -3.82 15.59
N GLY A 21 -9.88 -3.37 15.41
CA GLY A 21 -9.53 -1.96 15.30
C GLY A 21 -10.08 -1.32 14.02
N PRO A 22 -10.20 0.02 13.98
CA PRO A 22 -10.65 0.71 12.79
C PRO A 22 -9.64 0.54 11.65
N TRP A 23 -10.12 0.43 10.42
CA TRP A 23 -9.32 0.47 9.20
C TRP A 23 -9.97 1.38 8.17
N LEU A 24 -9.25 2.45 7.80
CA LEU A 24 -9.63 3.37 6.73
C LEU A 24 -8.65 3.23 5.57
N GLU A 25 -9.05 2.54 4.51
CA GLU A 25 -8.24 2.40 3.29
C GLU A 25 -8.26 3.70 2.48
N LEU A 26 -7.08 4.14 2.05
CA LEU A 26 -6.87 5.35 1.26
C LEU A 26 -6.56 4.96 -0.19
N GLY A 27 -7.23 5.61 -1.15
CA GLY A 27 -6.93 5.44 -2.58
C GLY A 27 -7.19 4.03 -3.11
N LEU A 28 -8.21 3.32 -2.59
CA LEU A 28 -8.57 1.97 -3.01
C LEU A 28 -8.73 1.84 -4.54
N LEU A 29 -9.35 2.84 -5.18
CA LEU A 29 -9.69 2.81 -6.61
C LEU A 29 -8.71 3.58 -7.50
N VAL A 30 -7.54 3.97 -6.98
CA VAL A 30 -6.49 4.59 -7.81
C VAL A 30 -6.07 3.61 -8.91
N ALA A 31 -6.00 4.11 -10.14
CA ALA A 31 -5.69 3.36 -11.36
C ALA A 31 -6.69 2.24 -11.74
N TYR A 32 -7.94 2.31 -11.25
CA TYR A 32 -8.97 1.31 -11.57
C TYR A 32 -9.29 1.20 -13.07
N ASP A 33 -9.34 2.33 -13.78
CA ASP A 33 -9.70 2.46 -15.20
C ASP A 33 -8.49 2.75 -16.10
N GLN A 34 -7.28 2.60 -15.57
CA GLN A 34 -6.03 2.83 -16.28
C GLN A 34 -5.33 1.50 -16.62
N TYR A 35 -4.39 1.54 -17.56
CA TYR A 35 -3.46 0.44 -17.88
C TYR A 35 -4.15 -0.91 -18.18
N ASP A 36 -5.34 -0.88 -18.78
CA ASP A 36 -6.16 -2.07 -19.04
C ASP A 36 -6.40 -2.93 -17.78
N GLY A 37 -6.50 -2.29 -16.60
CA GLY A 37 -6.72 -2.95 -15.32
C GLY A 37 -5.48 -3.66 -14.74
N GLN A 38 -4.28 -3.38 -15.27
CA GLN A 38 -3.05 -4.04 -14.82
C GLN A 38 -2.44 -3.45 -13.54
N ALA A 39 -3.00 -2.34 -13.02
CA ALA A 39 -2.49 -1.63 -11.85
C ALA A 39 -3.57 -1.43 -10.75
N PRO A 40 -4.30 -2.47 -10.32
CA PRO A 40 -5.36 -2.31 -9.33
C PRO A 40 -4.80 -1.67 -8.04
N GLY A 41 -5.45 -0.59 -7.60
CA GLY A 41 -5.03 0.18 -6.42
C GLY A 41 -3.61 0.75 -6.54
N ALA A 42 -3.07 0.90 -7.74
CA ALA A 42 -1.68 1.26 -8.04
C ALA A 42 -0.63 0.35 -7.38
N GLY A 43 -0.93 -0.93 -7.17
CA GLY A 43 0.03 -1.91 -6.64
C GLY A 43 0.50 -1.64 -5.20
N VAL A 44 -0.26 -0.88 -4.43
CA VAL A 44 0.04 -0.56 -3.04
C VAL A 44 -1.25 -0.38 -2.24
N ILE A 45 -1.28 -0.94 -1.03
CA ILE A 45 -2.34 -0.72 -0.05
C ILE A 45 -1.86 0.37 0.88
N THR A 46 -2.68 1.39 1.07
CA THR A 46 -2.40 2.47 2.03
C THR A 46 -3.62 2.70 2.89
N GLY A 47 -3.43 2.96 4.18
CA GLY A 47 -4.56 3.23 5.06
C GLY A 47 -4.15 3.68 6.45
N VAL A 48 -5.14 4.03 7.26
CA VAL A 48 -4.97 4.38 8.67
C VAL A 48 -5.68 3.32 9.51
N GLY A 49 -5.01 2.80 10.53
CA GLY A 49 -5.61 1.92 11.52
C GLY A 49 -4.88 2.05 12.85
N THR A 50 -5.07 1.07 13.74
CA THR A 50 -4.39 1.05 15.04
C THR A 50 -3.43 -0.12 15.18
N ILE A 51 -2.28 0.14 15.80
CA ILE A 51 -1.26 -0.86 16.17
C ILE A 51 -0.89 -0.58 17.63
N GLU A 52 -1.10 -1.56 18.51
CA GLU A 52 -0.87 -1.43 19.95
C GLU A 52 -1.59 -0.21 20.55
N GLY A 53 -2.84 0.03 20.10
CA GLY A 53 -3.68 1.15 20.55
C GLY A 53 -3.28 2.52 20.00
N ARG A 54 -2.28 2.61 19.10
CA ARG A 54 -1.83 3.85 18.48
C ARG A 54 -2.29 3.94 17.04
N GLU A 55 -2.84 5.08 16.63
CA GLU A 55 -3.13 5.35 15.22
C GLU A 55 -1.83 5.35 14.39
N VAL A 56 -1.83 4.62 13.28
CA VAL A 56 -0.67 4.45 12.40
C VAL A 56 -1.14 4.45 10.95
N VAL A 57 -0.38 5.14 10.09
CA VAL A 57 -0.49 4.96 8.63
C VAL A 57 0.28 3.72 8.22
N VAL A 58 -0.34 2.85 7.43
CA VAL A 58 0.31 1.67 6.86
C VAL A 58 0.43 1.83 5.35
N VAL A 59 1.61 1.51 4.81
CA VAL A 59 1.89 1.42 3.37
C VAL A 59 2.41 0.01 3.09
N ALA A 60 1.69 -0.77 2.29
CA ALA A 60 2.05 -2.16 1.98
C ALA A 60 2.07 -2.37 0.46
N ASN A 61 3.24 -2.70 -0.10
CA ASN A 61 3.36 -2.98 -1.53
C ASN A 61 2.67 -4.30 -1.89
N ASP A 62 2.02 -4.34 -3.05
CA ASP A 62 1.38 -5.55 -3.55
C ASP A 62 2.23 -6.26 -4.60
N ALA A 63 2.99 -7.25 -4.13
CA ALA A 63 3.82 -8.09 -4.99
C ALA A 63 3.03 -8.91 -6.04
N THR A 64 1.70 -9.03 -5.93
CA THR A 64 0.88 -9.68 -6.96
C THR A 64 0.64 -8.77 -8.17
N VAL A 65 0.73 -7.45 -7.99
CA VAL A 65 0.56 -6.45 -9.05
C VAL A 65 1.92 -6.16 -9.67
N LYS A 66 2.25 -6.86 -10.76
CA LYS A 66 3.54 -6.73 -11.49
C LYS A 66 4.77 -6.76 -10.55
N ALA A 67 4.82 -7.74 -9.65
CA ALA A 67 5.90 -7.89 -8.66
C ALA A 67 6.09 -6.66 -7.74
N GLY A 68 5.02 -5.88 -7.51
CA GLY A 68 5.07 -4.67 -6.69
C GLY A 68 5.82 -3.51 -7.34
N SER A 69 5.95 -3.54 -8.67
CA SER A 69 6.60 -2.46 -9.42
C SER A 69 5.78 -1.16 -9.31
N TRP A 70 6.47 -0.03 -9.17
CA TRP A 70 5.82 1.27 -9.00
C TRP A 70 5.32 1.80 -10.34
N TRP A 71 4.02 2.05 -10.38
CA TRP A 71 3.34 2.84 -11.41
C TRP A 71 3.44 4.33 -11.05
N PRO A 72 3.21 5.26 -12.00
CA PRO A 72 3.21 6.69 -11.70
C PRO A 72 2.31 7.06 -10.51
N GLU A 73 1.12 6.45 -10.45
CA GLU A 73 0.15 6.66 -9.37
C GLU A 73 0.57 6.02 -8.05
N THR A 74 1.46 5.00 -8.05
CA THR A 74 2.02 4.42 -6.82
C THR A 74 2.74 5.49 -6.01
N ILE A 75 3.51 6.35 -6.70
CA ILE A 75 4.26 7.44 -6.06
C ILE A 75 3.29 8.43 -5.42
N GLN A 76 2.30 8.91 -6.18
CA GLN A 76 1.31 9.87 -5.66
C GLN A 76 0.52 9.30 -4.48
N LYS A 77 0.12 8.03 -4.55
CA LYS A 77 -0.62 7.35 -3.48
C LYS A 77 0.22 7.21 -2.19
N ILE A 78 1.50 6.86 -2.30
CA ILE A 78 2.40 6.78 -1.15
C ILE A 78 2.68 8.17 -0.56
N LEU A 79 2.95 9.17 -1.39
CA LEU A 79 3.16 10.56 -0.94
C LEU A 79 1.92 11.09 -0.21
N ARG A 80 0.72 10.74 -0.69
CA ARG A 80 -0.53 11.08 0.00
C ARG A 80 -0.64 10.41 1.37
N ALA A 81 -0.24 9.14 1.50
CA ALA A 81 -0.22 8.46 2.80
C ALA A 81 0.81 9.09 3.77
N GLN A 82 2.00 9.45 3.27
CA GLN A 82 3.00 10.21 4.04
C GLN A 82 2.46 11.56 4.52
N GLU A 83 1.78 12.29 3.63
CA GLU A 83 1.16 13.56 3.97
C GLU A 83 0.13 13.42 5.10
N VAL A 84 -0.70 12.36 5.06
CA VAL A 84 -1.64 12.04 6.15
C VAL A 84 -0.89 11.80 7.47
N ALA A 85 0.16 10.98 7.46
CA ALA A 85 0.97 10.70 8.65
C ALA A 85 1.57 12.00 9.23
N MET A 86 2.14 12.84 8.38
CA MET A 86 2.76 14.11 8.76
C MET A 86 1.75 15.10 9.35
N ARG A 87 0.58 15.26 8.72
CA ARG A 87 -0.46 16.20 9.16
C ARG A 87 -1.10 15.79 10.48
N GLN A 88 -1.32 14.48 10.68
CA GLN A 88 -1.88 13.94 11.92
C GLN A 88 -0.83 13.70 13.00
N ARG A 89 0.47 13.80 12.67
CA ARG A 89 1.60 13.51 13.56
C ARG A 89 1.56 12.09 14.15
N ILE A 90 1.12 11.13 13.32
CA ILE A 90 1.06 9.71 13.67
C ILE A 90 2.19 8.93 12.98
N PRO A 91 2.65 7.80 13.53
CA PRO A 91 3.66 6.96 12.88
C PRO A 91 3.21 6.46 11.52
N ILE A 92 4.20 6.06 10.72
CA ILE A 92 4.00 5.38 9.45
C ILE A 92 4.82 4.09 9.41
N VAL A 93 4.22 3.00 8.96
CA VAL A 93 4.85 1.68 8.81
C VAL A 93 4.82 1.26 7.34
N TYR A 94 5.99 0.87 6.83
CA TYR A 94 6.15 0.36 5.47
C TYR A 94 6.36 -1.15 5.49
N LEU A 95 5.46 -1.88 4.84
CA LEU A 95 5.60 -3.30 4.50
C LEU A 95 6.15 -3.39 3.08
N VAL A 96 7.47 -3.25 2.96
CA VAL A 96 8.17 -3.18 1.67
C VAL A 96 8.27 -4.56 1.03
N ASP A 97 7.69 -4.71 -0.16
CA ASP A 97 7.76 -5.92 -1.00
C ASP A 97 7.59 -5.48 -2.47
N SER A 98 8.60 -4.77 -3.00
CA SER A 98 8.57 -4.12 -4.30
C SER A 98 9.81 -4.46 -5.11
N ALA A 99 9.62 -4.76 -6.41
CA ALA A 99 10.70 -5.00 -7.37
C ALA A 99 11.35 -3.71 -7.93
N GLY A 100 10.88 -2.52 -7.55
CA GLY A 100 11.40 -1.23 -8.02
C GLY A 100 10.42 -0.48 -8.94
N VAL A 101 10.95 0.33 -9.86
CA VAL A 101 10.15 1.17 -10.77
C VAL A 101 9.72 0.38 -12.00
N ASN A 102 8.49 0.60 -12.47
CA ASN A 102 8.03 0.07 -13.74
C ASN A 102 8.74 0.81 -14.89
N LEU A 103 9.79 0.20 -15.44
CA LEU A 103 10.72 0.84 -16.39
C LEU A 103 10.06 1.52 -17.60
N PRO A 104 9.03 0.94 -18.26
CA PRO A 104 8.26 1.64 -19.30
C PRO A 104 7.64 2.98 -18.86
N TYR A 105 7.43 3.19 -17.57
CA TYR A 105 6.77 4.37 -16.98
C TYR A 105 7.70 5.20 -16.07
N GLN A 106 9.02 5.09 -16.24
CA GLN A 106 10.02 5.74 -15.39
C GLN A 106 10.07 7.28 -15.45
N GLY A 107 9.35 7.89 -16.40
CA GLY A 107 9.39 9.34 -16.66
C GLY A 107 8.64 10.21 -15.66
N GLY A 108 7.76 9.61 -14.84
CA GLY A 108 6.81 10.36 -14.01
C GLY A 108 5.59 10.83 -14.80
#